data_AF-A0A0Q6ZMF5-F1
#
_entry.id   AF-A0A0Q6ZMF5-F1
#
_cell.length_a   1.000
_cell.length_b   1.000
_cell.length_c   1.000
_cell.angle_alpha   90.00
_cell.angle_beta   90.00
_cell.angle_gamma   90.00
#
_symmetry.space_group_name_H-M   'P 1'
#
loop_
_entity.id
_entity.type
_entity.pdbx_description
1 polymer ?
#
loop_
_entity_poly.entity_id
_entity_poly.type
_entity_poly.pdbx_seq_one_letter_code
_entity_poly.pdbx_strand_id
1 'polypeptide(L)'
;MKRRFLLVTRIGPKSLHDQWLDTQSEREFDVAICSYDPSITEIKGEGISFEYIPGKKVSGTSWFLENRRSIWENYDYVMLLDEDLSVDARSINKMFEISAGQNFKIAQPSLTPDSHFTFAALLQQSYWKWRHVNYIEMMCPIFRRDILETIAPLYRSGYESGIDLIWCNLVYESPRDFAVIDSVAVRHTEPVGGNKAANGFVEGKRYEDDIYAVLQTYQLPWLSCTPYSGVTKSGRERSSRLLFFVTALSVFWAVPLQRPWSGRFRAALVHLKHVALRPARNIKVAARAA
;
A
#
# COMPACT_ATOMS: atom_id res chain seq x y z
N MET A 1 25.04 -11.84 -6.43
CA MET A 1 23.95 -12.02 -7.41
C MET A 1 23.00 -10.84 -7.26
N LYS A 2 22.46 -10.30 -8.35
CA LYS A 2 21.48 -9.20 -8.25
C LYS A 2 20.18 -9.75 -7.67
N ARG A 3 19.64 -9.10 -6.64
CA ARG A 3 18.39 -9.52 -5.98
C ARG A 3 17.21 -9.27 -6.92
N ARG A 4 16.11 -10.03 -6.76
CA ARG A 4 14.93 -9.97 -7.64
C ARG A 4 13.92 -8.91 -7.23
N PHE A 5 14.02 -8.41 -6.00
CA PHE A 5 13.04 -7.51 -5.39
C PHE A 5 13.69 -6.19 -4.98
N LEU A 6 12.93 -5.09 -5.10
CA LEU A 6 13.38 -3.76 -4.69
C LEU A 6 12.38 -3.14 -3.71
N LEU A 7 12.88 -2.68 -2.58
CA LEU A 7 12.17 -1.78 -1.67
C LEU A 7 12.53 -0.34 -2.00
N VAL A 8 11.56 0.50 -2.34
CA VAL A 8 11.73 1.94 -2.49
C VAL A 8 11.05 2.62 -1.31
N THR A 9 11.76 3.50 -0.62
CA THR A 9 11.23 4.21 0.53
C THR A 9 11.65 5.67 0.49
N ARG A 10 10.74 6.56 0.88
CA ARG A 10 11.08 7.96 1.15
C ARG A 10 11.26 8.12 2.65
N ILE A 11 12.40 8.67 3.09
CA ILE A 11 12.71 8.77 4.52
C ILE A 11 12.96 10.22 4.96
N GLY A 12 12.59 10.51 6.20
CA GLY A 12 13.02 11.67 6.96
C GLY A 12 13.37 11.30 8.39
N PRO A 13 13.43 12.29 9.31
CA PRO A 13 13.95 12.09 10.67
C PRO A 13 13.20 11.10 11.55
N LYS A 14 11.95 10.74 11.19
CA LYS A 14 11.11 9.80 11.95
C LYS A 14 11.05 8.40 11.32
N SER A 15 11.82 8.17 10.27
CA SER A 15 11.80 6.92 9.53
C SER A 15 12.23 5.72 10.37
N LEU A 16 11.57 4.58 10.15
CA LEU A 16 11.86 3.31 10.81
C LEU A 16 12.79 2.40 10.00
N HIS A 17 13.57 2.95 9.07
CA HIS A 17 14.37 2.20 8.10
C HIS A 17 15.37 1.22 8.70
N ASP A 18 15.87 1.47 9.91
CA ASP A 18 16.74 0.54 10.62
C ASP A 18 16.13 -0.87 10.77
N GLN A 19 14.80 -0.98 10.89
CA GLN A 19 14.11 -2.27 11.00
C GLN A 19 14.13 -3.06 9.68
N TRP A 20 14.11 -2.35 8.54
CA TRP A 20 14.13 -2.96 7.20
C TRP A 20 15.56 -3.28 6.76
N LEU A 21 16.53 -2.51 7.24
CA LEU A 21 17.96 -2.66 6.97
C LEU A 21 18.70 -3.54 7.98
N ASP A 22 17.98 -4.08 8.97
CA ASP A 22 18.53 -4.99 9.97
C ASP A 22 19.33 -6.12 9.32
N THR A 23 20.53 -6.37 9.86
CA THR A 23 21.49 -7.35 9.36
C THR A 23 21.31 -8.72 10.02
N GLN A 24 20.44 -8.84 11.03
CA GLN A 24 20.15 -10.13 11.67
C GLN A 24 19.33 -11.08 10.79
N SER A 25 18.65 -10.56 9.75
CA SER A 25 17.93 -11.36 8.76
C SER A 25 18.53 -11.13 7.37
N GLU A 26 18.73 -12.20 6.61
CA GLU A 26 19.21 -12.09 5.23
C GLU A 26 18.16 -11.39 4.36
N ARG A 27 18.53 -10.26 3.74
CA ARG A 27 17.65 -9.54 2.81
C ARG A 27 17.69 -10.18 1.43
N GLU A 28 16.51 -10.50 0.91
CA GLU A 28 16.31 -10.97 -0.47
C GLU A 28 15.92 -9.85 -1.44
N PHE A 29 15.90 -8.61 -0.95
CA PHE A 29 15.62 -7.40 -1.72
C PHE A 29 16.76 -6.37 -1.58
N ASP A 30 16.92 -5.56 -2.62
CA ASP A 30 17.72 -4.34 -2.57
C ASP A 30 16.84 -3.17 -2.09
N VAL A 31 17.45 -2.05 -1.65
CA VAL A 31 16.75 -0.90 -1.10
C VAL A 31 17.18 0.39 -1.79
N ALA A 32 16.21 1.12 -2.35
CA ALA A 32 16.37 2.50 -2.82
C ALA A 32 15.79 3.47 -1.79
N ILE A 33 16.68 4.21 -1.14
CA ILE A 33 16.36 5.20 -0.12
C ILE A 33 16.34 6.58 -0.75
N CYS A 34 15.17 7.21 -0.74
CA CYS A 34 14.93 8.54 -1.27
C CYS A 34 14.74 9.52 -0.10
N SER A 35 15.82 10.07 0.45
CA SER A 35 15.69 11.03 1.55
C SER A 35 15.05 12.32 1.06
N TYR A 36 14.03 12.82 1.75
CA TYR A 36 13.47 14.15 1.50
C TYR A 36 14.03 15.21 2.45
N ASP A 37 14.81 14.79 3.44
CA ASP A 37 15.41 15.67 4.45
C ASP A 37 16.94 15.68 4.28
N PRO A 38 17.55 16.87 4.05
CA PRO A 38 18.99 16.97 3.80
C PRO A 38 19.84 16.72 5.06
N SER A 39 19.24 16.65 6.26
CA SER A 39 19.96 16.34 7.50
C SER A 39 20.27 14.84 7.64
N ILE A 40 19.59 13.98 6.87
CA ILE A 40 19.83 12.54 6.87
C ILE A 40 21.14 12.26 6.14
N THR A 41 22.09 11.67 6.87
CA THR A 41 23.37 11.25 6.29
C THR A 41 23.18 10.07 5.35
N GLU A 42 24.01 10.00 4.31
CA GLU A 42 24.01 8.90 3.34
C GLU A 42 24.13 7.54 4.03
N ILE A 43 23.13 6.68 3.82
CA ILE A 43 23.11 5.30 4.33
C ILE A 43 23.78 4.39 3.29
N LYS A 44 24.80 3.64 3.73
CA LYS A 44 25.59 2.75 2.88
C LYS A 44 25.43 1.30 3.31
N GLY A 45 25.49 0.40 2.33
CA GLY A 45 25.50 -1.03 2.56
C GLY A 45 25.31 -1.80 1.27
N GLU A 46 25.49 -3.11 1.33
CA GLU A 46 25.23 -3.98 0.19
C GLU A 46 23.75 -3.92 -0.21
N GLY A 47 23.49 -3.69 -1.50
CA GLY A 47 22.14 -3.60 -2.04
C GLY A 47 21.41 -2.31 -1.66
N ILE A 48 22.10 -1.29 -1.14
CA ILE A 48 21.50 -0.01 -0.77
C ILE A 48 21.95 1.07 -1.75
N SER A 49 20.99 1.78 -2.34
CA SER A 49 21.20 3.05 -3.03
C SER A 49 20.54 4.17 -2.23
N PHE A 50 21.21 5.30 -2.11
CA PHE A 50 20.71 6.46 -1.38
C PHE A 50 20.74 7.69 -2.29
N GLU A 51 19.66 8.46 -2.30
CA GLU A 51 19.58 9.72 -3.00
C GLU A 51 18.74 10.74 -2.24
N TYR A 52 19.15 12.00 -2.27
CA TYR A 52 18.35 13.11 -1.78
C TYR A 52 17.37 13.57 -2.88
N ILE A 53 16.08 13.41 -2.62
CA ILE A 53 14.99 13.78 -3.52
C ILE A 53 13.99 14.63 -2.72
N PRO A 54 14.10 15.97 -2.75
CA PRO A 54 13.21 16.85 -1.99
C PRO A 54 11.76 16.76 -2.48
N GLY A 55 10.85 17.34 -1.70
CA GLY A 55 9.45 17.46 -2.06
C GLY A 55 8.56 16.43 -1.36
N LYS A 56 7.27 16.48 -1.72
CA LYS A 56 6.21 15.74 -1.05
C LYS A 56 6.27 14.26 -1.41
N LYS A 57 5.48 13.44 -0.72
CA LYS A 57 5.46 11.99 -0.91
C LYS A 57 5.20 11.60 -2.37
N VAL A 58 4.10 12.06 -2.98
CA VAL A 58 3.72 11.61 -4.33
C VAL A 58 4.62 12.23 -5.39
N SER A 59 4.81 13.55 -5.36
CA SER A 59 5.68 14.24 -6.31
C SER A 59 7.14 13.76 -6.28
N GLY A 60 7.71 13.52 -5.10
CA GLY A 60 9.05 12.95 -4.98
C GLY A 60 9.13 11.48 -5.43
N THR A 61 8.06 10.69 -5.24
CA THR A 61 7.96 9.35 -5.81
C THR A 61 7.86 9.40 -7.34
N SER A 62 7.08 10.33 -7.90
CA SER A 62 7.00 10.58 -9.35
C SER A 62 8.39 10.85 -9.90
N TRP A 63 9.12 11.78 -9.29
CA TRP A 63 10.47 12.12 -9.74
C TRP A 63 11.40 10.91 -9.77
N PHE A 64 11.38 10.07 -8.72
CA PHE A 64 12.18 8.85 -8.67
C PHE A 64 11.79 7.86 -9.77
N LEU A 65 10.50 7.56 -9.92
CA LEU A 65 10.01 6.58 -10.90
C LEU A 65 10.39 6.98 -12.33
N GLU A 66 10.44 8.27 -12.60
CA GLU A 66 10.79 8.82 -13.91
C GLU A 66 12.28 8.92 -14.17
N ASN A 67 13.04 9.48 -13.23
CA ASN A 67 14.45 9.84 -13.44
C ASN A 67 15.41 8.74 -13.01
N ARG A 68 14.92 7.72 -12.30
CA ARG A 68 15.71 6.58 -11.81
C ARG A 68 15.14 5.24 -12.29
N ARG A 69 14.59 5.21 -13.50
CA ARG A 69 14.09 3.98 -14.13
C ARG A 69 15.11 2.84 -14.11
N SER A 70 16.38 3.12 -14.39
CA SER A 70 17.47 2.13 -14.34
C SER A 70 17.68 1.49 -12.96
N ILE A 71 17.25 2.16 -11.89
CA ILE A 71 17.30 1.64 -10.52
C ILE A 71 16.22 0.61 -10.27
N TRP A 72 15.06 0.63 -10.94
CA TRP A 72 13.93 -0.24 -10.60
C TRP A 72 13.45 -1.16 -11.72
N GLU A 73 13.76 -0.87 -12.99
CA GLU A 73 13.24 -1.61 -14.15
C GLU A 73 13.80 -3.04 -14.32
N ASN A 74 14.80 -3.42 -13.53
CA ASN A 74 15.44 -4.73 -13.60
C ASN A 74 15.00 -5.69 -12.49
N TYR A 75 14.04 -5.27 -11.66
CA TYR A 75 13.48 -6.11 -10.59
C TYR A 75 12.16 -6.72 -11.04
N ASP A 76 11.79 -7.87 -10.48
CA ASP A 76 10.52 -8.53 -10.77
C ASP A 76 9.36 -7.81 -10.05
N TYR A 77 9.63 -7.38 -8.81
CA TYR A 77 8.69 -6.69 -7.94
C TYR A 77 9.33 -5.50 -7.24
N VAL A 78 8.55 -4.42 -7.11
CA VAL A 78 8.96 -3.18 -6.45
C VAL A 78 7.94 -2.84 -5.37
N MET A 79 8.39 -2.72 -4.13
CA MET A 79 7.58 -2.26 -3.00
C MET A 79 7.81 -0.78 -2.78
N LEU A 80 6.76 0.02 -2.67
CA LEU A 80 6.84 1.39 -2.17
C LEU A 80 6.43 1.37 -0.70
N LEU A 81 7.30 1.77 0.22
CA LEU A 81 7.06 1.67 1.66
C LEU A 81 7.19 3.04 2.34
N ASP A 82 6.12 3.43 3.03
CA ASP A 82 6.10 4.62 3.89
C ASP A 82 7.05 4.50 5.08
N GLU A 83 7.54 5.65 5.54
CA GLU A 83 8.63 5.68 6.51
C GLU A 83 8.26 5.23 7.92
N ASP A 84 6.96 5.26 8.22
CA ASP A 84 6.33 5.03 9.53
C ASP A 84 5.72 3.63 9.65
N LEU A 85 6.23 2.69 8.85
CA LEU A 85 5.84 1.29 8.90
C LEU A 85 6.85 0.45 9.66
N SER A 86 6.42 -0.03 10.83
CA SER A 86 7.20 -0.96 11.63
C SER A 86 6.99 -2.38 11.11
N VAL A 87 8.08 -2.96 10.60
CA VAL A 87 8.16 -4.28 9.98
C VAL A 87 9.63 -4.71 9.90
N ASP A 88 9.92 -6.00 10.00
CA ASP A 88 11.27 -6.54 9.84
C ASP A 88 11.57 -7.00 8.41
N ALA A 89 12.86 -7.13 8.08
CA ALA A 89 13.32 -7.61 6.77
C ALA A 89 12.76 -8.99 6.40
N ARG A 90 12.59 -9.90 7.38
CA ARG A 90 12.03 -11.24 7.16
C ARG A 90 10.58 -11.19 6.67
N SER A 91 9.79 -10.30 7.24
CA SER A 91 8.40 -10.07 6.84
C SER A 91 8.34 -9.47 5.45
N ILE A 92 9.23 -8.53 5.12
CA ILE A 92 9.34 -7.96 3.76
C ILE A 92 9.70 -9.05 2.74
N ASN A 93 10.69 -9.91 3.01
CA ASN A 93 11.01 -11.05 2.15
C ASN A 93 9.75 -11.89 1.87
N LYS A 94 9.02 -12.27 2.92
CA LYS A 94 7.80 -13.08 2.81
C LYS A 94 6.70 -12.39 2.00
N MET A 95 6.59 -11.06 2.09
CA MET A 95 5.64 -10.32 1.26
C MET A 95 6.00 -10.38 -0.22
N PHE A 96 7.28 -10.22 -0.57
CA PHE A 96 7.75 -10.37 -1.94
C PHE A 96 7.56 -11.80 -2.46
N GLU A 97 7.96 -12.81 -1.68
CA GLU A 97 7.80 -14.22 -2.04
C GLU A 97 6.33 -14.58 -2.33
N ILE A 98 5.39 -14.14 -1.48
CA ILE A 98 3.96 -14.37 -1.69
C ILE A 98 3.48 -13.64 -2.94
N SER A 99 3.88 -12.38 -3.13
CA SER A 99 3.47 -11.58 -4.28
C SER A 99 3.94 -12.19 -5.59
N ALA A 100 5.21 -12.56 -5.66
CA ALA A 100 5.81 -13.20 -6.83
C ALA A 100 5.29 -14.62 -7.05
N GLY A 101 5.18 -15.43 -5.99
CA GLY A 101 4.71 -16.80 -6.08
C GLY A 101 3.23 -16.93 -6.49
N GLN A 102 2.42 -15.90 -6.24
CA GLN A 102 1.02 -15.83 -6.71
C GLN A 102 0.83 -14.97 -7.95
N ASN A 103 1.89 -14.36 -8.47
CA ASN A 103 1.87 -13.45 -9.61
C ASN A 103 0.85 -12.32 -9.47
N PHE A 104 0.73 -11.74 -8.27
CA PHE A 104 -0.15 -10.58 -8.06
C PHE A 104 0.35 -9.38 -8.87
N LYS A 105 -0.56 -8.60 -9.45
CA LYS A 105 -0.24 -7.32 -10.09
C LYS A 105 0.15 -6.27 -9.06
N ILE A 106 -0.67 -6.17 -8.02
CA ILE A 106 -0.46 -5.26 -6.90
C ILE A 106 -0.88 -6.00 -5.62
N ALA A 107 0.00 -6.04 -4.63
CA ALA A 107 -0.32 -6.56 -3.32
C ALA A 107 0.01 -5.54 -2.23
N GLN A 108 -0.49 -5.75 -1.03
CA GLN A 108 0.02 -5.12 0.18
C GLN A 108 -0.08 -6.09 1.35
N PRO A 109 0.74 -5.95 2.40
CA PRO A 109 0.46 -6.59 3.67
C PRO A 109 -0.86 -6.09 4.27
N SER A 110 -1.40 -6.88 5.18
CA SER A 110 -2.45 -6.42 6.09
C SER A 110 -1.87 -5.51 7.18
N LEU A 111 -2.74 -4.73 7.83
CA LEU A 111 -2.37 -3.89 8.97
C LEU A 111 -2.63 -4.60 10.29
N THR A 112 -1.72 -4.45 11.26
CA THR A 112 -1.94 -4.94 12.63
C THR A 112 -3.13 -4.22 13.28
N PRO A 113 -3.84 -4.85 14.23
CA PRO A 113 -4.97 -4.22 14.92
C PRO A 113 -4.64 -2.89 15.62
N ASP A 114 -3.40 -2.69 16.04
CA ASP A 114 -2.89 -1.48 16.69
C ASP A 114 -2.28 -0.46 15.71
N SER A 115 -2.56 -0.60 14.41
CA SER A 115 -2.20 0.39 13.38
C SER A 115 -3.16 1.59 13.37
N HIS A 116 -2.65 2.74 12.92
CA HIS A 116 -3.49 3.82 12.39
C HIS A 116 -3.96 3.44 10.98
N PHE A 117 -5.23 3.65 10.64
CA PHE A 117 -5.77 3.26 9.33
C PHE A 117 -6.94 4.13 8.88
N THR A 118 -7.11 4.23 7.55
CA THR A 118 -8.30 4.82 6.90
C THR A 118 -9.37 3.77 6.69
N PHE A 119 -8.98 2.61 6.13
CA PHE A 119 -9.90 1.55 5.75
C PHE A 119 -9.73 0.32 6.64
N ALA A 120 -10.73 0.04 7.50
CA ALA A 120 -10.73 -1.17 8.32
C ALA A 120 -10.69 -2.46 7.49
N ALA A 121 -11.01 -2.39 6.20
CA ALA A 121 -10.86 -3.50 5.25
C ALA A 121 -9.42 -4.00 5.12
N LEU A 122 -8.41 -3.16 5.39
CA LEU A 122 -7.00 -3.48 5.25
C LEU A 122 -6.39 -4.05 6.54
N LEU A 123 -7.14 -4.05 7.65
CA LEU A 123 -6.75 -4.74 8.88
C LEU A 123 -6.66 -6.25 8.65
N GLN A 124 -5.71 -6.86 9.37
CA GLN A 124 -5.49 -8.30 9.35
C GLN A 124 -6.74 -9.04 9.82
N GLN A 125 -7.16 -10.00 9.00
CA GLN A 125 -8.21 -10.96 9.34
C GLN A 125 -7.57 -12.35 9.37
N SER A 126 -7.20 -12.81 10.57
CA SER A 126 -6.32 -13.96 10.81
C SER A 126 -6.83 -15.31 10.29
N TYR A 127 -8.08 -15.40 9.82
CA TYR A 127 -8.61 -16.57 9.11
C TYR A 127 -7.98 -16.76 7.71
N TRP A 128 -7.61 -15.65 7.06
CA TRP A 128 -7.09 -15.64 5.71
C TRP A 128 -5.56 -15.74 5.69
N LYS A 129 -5.04 -16.32 4.60
CA LYS A 129 -3.64 -16.21 4.19
C LYS A 129 -3.44 -14.96 3.33
N TRP A 130 -4.38 -14.71 2.42
CA TRP A 130 -4.58 -13.45 1.71
C TRP A 130 -6.03 -13.35 1.22
N ARG A 131 -6.44 -12.13 0.91
CA ARG A 131 -7.73 -11.80 0.30
C ARG A 131 -7.49 -11.13 -1.04
N HIS A 132 -8.16 -11.62 -2.07
CA HIS A 132 -8.24 -10.92 -3.35
C HIS A 132 -9.21 -9.75 -3.21
N VAL A 133 -8.75 -8.54 -3.50
CA VAL A 133 -9.47 -7.29 -3.23
C VAL A 133 -9.57 -6.42 -4.48
N ASN A 134 -10.42 -5.39 -4.42
CA ASN A 134 -10.56 -4.43 -5.52
C ASN A 134 -9.79 -3.11 -5.29
N TYR A 135 -9.03 -2.99 -4.20
CA TYR A 135 -8.33 -1.77 -3.81
C TYR A 135 -7.08 -2.09 -2.98
N ILE A 136 -6.01 -1.32 -3.21
CA ILE A 136 -4.73 -1.34 -2.50
C ILE A 136 -4.41 0.13 -2.14
N GLU A 137 -4.02 0.40 -0.90
CA GLU A 137 -3.69 1.72 -0.38
C GLU A 137 -2.21 2.08 -0.62
N MET A 138 -1.92 3.37 -0.77
CA MET A 138 -0.60 3.88 -1.16
C MET A 138 0.53 3.67 -0.15
N MET A 139 0.26 3.24 1.08
CA MET A 139 1.27 3.20 2.15
C MET A 139 2.33 2.10 2.01
N CYS A 140 1.96 0.94 1.47
CA CYS A 140 2.86 -0.21 1.34
C CYS A 140 2.57 -1.12 0.13
N PRO A 141 2.25 -0.58 -1.06
CA PRO A 141 1.98 -1.40 -2.23
C PRO A 141 3.24 -2.11 -2.73
N ILE A 142 3.04 -3.32 -3.23
CA ILE A 142 4.03 -4.18 -3.88
C ILE A 142 3.55 -4.40 -5.31
N PHE A 143 4.23 -3.81 -6.27
CA PHE A 143 3.88 -3.87 -7.67
C PHE A 143 4.72 -4.92 -8.39
N ARG A 144 4.10 -5.67 -9.29
CA ARG A 144 4.85 -6.33 -10.36
C ARG A 144 5.43 -5.26 -11.30
N ARG A 145 6.65 -5.44 -11.78
CA ARG A 145 7.38 -4.40 -12.53
C ARG A 145 6.60 -3.81 -13.72
N ASP A 146 6.04 -4.66 -14.58
CA ASP A 146 5.24 -4.25 -15.75
C ASP A 146 3.99 -3.43 -15.35
N ILE A 147 3.42 -3.74 -14.19
CA ILE A 147 2.29 -3.02 -13.62
C ILE A 147 2.74 -1.67 -13.08
N LEU A 148 3.90 -1.59 -12.41
CA LEU A 148 4.48 -0.31 -11.99
C LEU A 148 4.81 0.57 -13.19
N GLU A 149 5.34 0.02 -14.29
CA GLU A 149 5.58 0.76 -15.54
C GLU A 149 4.30 1.40 -16.09
N THR A 150 3.18 0.69 -15.98
CA THR A 150 1.86 1.21 -16.43
C THR A 150 1.31 2.28 -15.48
N ILE A 151 1.57 2.14 -14.17
CA ILE A 151 1.04 3.04 -13.13
C ILE A 151 1.91 4.28 -12.93
N ALA A 152 3.22 4.20 -13.13
CA ALA A 152 4.17 5.27 -12.86
C ALA A 152 3.77 6.63 -13.49
N PRO A 153 3.24 6.70 -14.73
CA PRO A 153 2.76 7.97 -15.29
C PRO A 153 1.65 8.65 -14.48
N LEU A 154 0.83 7.91 -13.72
CA LEU A 154 -0.23 8.48 -12.88
C LEU A 154 0.34 9.38 -11.77
N TYR A 155 1.54 9.12 -11.29
CA TYR A 155 2.17 9.94 -10.25
C TYR A 155 2.44 11.39 -10.70
N ARG A 156 2.43 11.65 -12.01
CA ARG A 156 2.54 13.00 -12.62
C ARG A 156 1.27 13.84 -12.51
N SER A 157 0.15 13.27 -12.07
CA SER A 157 -1.14 13.96 -12.05
C SER A 157 -1.20 15.17 -11.11
N GLY A 158 -0.17 15.37 -10.28
CA GLY A 158 -0.10 16.46 -9.30
C GLY A 158 -0.98 16.28 -8.07
N TYR A 159 -1.61 15.12 -7.91
CA TYR A 159 -2.45 14.78 -6.75
C TYR A 159 -1.61 14.09 -5.67
N GLU A 160 -1.72 14.56 -4.42
CA GLU A 160 -0.97 13.97 -3.29
C GLU A 160 -1.83 12.95 -2.51
N SER A 161 -3.07 12.72 -2.94
CA SER A 161 -4.01 11.75 -2.39
C SER A 161 -4.94 11.18 -3.47
N GLY A 162 -5.42 9.95 -3.27
CA GLY A 162 -6.45 9.33 -4.12
C GLY A 162 -5.96 8.66 -5.40
N ILE A 163 -4.68 8.79 -5.77
CA ILE A 163 -4.12 8.09 -6.95
C ILE A 163 -4.20 6.56 -6.80
N ASP A 164 -4.16 6.04 -5.58
CA ASP A 164 -4.32 4.64 -5.24
C ASP A 164 -5.71 4.08 -5.54
N LEU A 165 -6.74 4.93 -5.54
CA LEU A 165 -8.09 4.58 -5.98
C LEU A 165 -8.16 4.28 -7.49
N ILE A 166 -7.17 4.71 -8.26
CA ILE A 166 -7.12 4.51 -9.72
C ILE A 166 -6.37 3.22 -10.08
N TRP A 167 -5.31 2.86 -9.36
CA TRP A 167 -4.40 1.76 -9.72
C TRP A 167 -5.11 0.47 -10.08
N CYS A 168 -5.94 -0.04 -9.15
CA CYS A 168 -6.63 -1.30 -9.35
C CYS A 168 -7.65 -1.24 -10.50
N ASN A 169 -8.17 -0.06 -10.83
CA ASN A 169 -9.09 0.13 -11.95
C ASN A 169 -8.36 0.25 -13.29
N LEU A 170 -7.17 0.88 -13.29
CA LEU A 170 -6.34 1.08 -14.46
C LEU A 170 -5.81 -0.24 -15.04
N VAL A 171 -5.39 -1.17 -14.17
CA VAL A 171 -4.74 -2.43 -14.58
C VAL A 171 -5.59 -3.69 -14.36
N TYR A 172 -6.91 -3.52 -14.11
CA TYR A 172 -7.81 -4.65 -13.87
C TYR A 172 -7.98 -5.56 -15.10
N GLU A 173 -7.78 -6.86 -14.90
CA GLU A 173 -8.13 -7.91 -15.85
C GLU A 173 -8.84 -9.10 -15.18
N SER A 174 -8.52 -9.38 -13.92
CA SER A 174 -9.06 -10.52 -13.18
C SER A 174 -9.30 -10.19 -11.71
N PRO A 175 -10.33 -10.79 -11.05
CA PRO A 175 -10.51 -10.73 -9.60
C PRO A 175 -9.29 -11.18 -8.79
N ARG A 176 -8.34 -11.91 -9.38
CA ARG A 176 -7.13 -12.41 -8.70
C ARG A 176 -5.95 -11.45 -8.74
N ASP A 177 -6.06 -10.34 -9.46
CA ASP A 177 -4.94 -9.43 -9.75
C ASP A 177 -4.38 -8.75 -8.50
N PHE A 178 -5.23 -8.46 -7.51
CA PHE A 178 -4.85 -7.67 -6.34
C PHE A 178 -5.10 -8.40 -5.05
N ALA A 179 -4.20 -8.24 -4.07
CA ALA A 179 -4.30 -8.95 -2.81
C ALA A 179 -3.87 -8.15 -1.58
N VAL A 180 -4.62 -8.30 -0.49
CA VAL A 180 -4.14 -8.01 0.87
C VAL A 180 -3.63 -9.33 1.45
N ILE A 181 -2.35 -9.36 1.83
CA ILE A 181 -1.69 -10.53 2.40
C ILE A 181 -1.94 -10.53 3.92
N ASP A 182 -2.83 -11.38 4.41
CA ASP A 182 -3.16 -11.49 5.85
C ASP A 182 -2.14 -12.34 6.64
N SER A 183 -1.33 -13.16 5.97
CA SER A 183 -0.31 -14.01 6.61
C SER A 183 0.96 -13.26 7.05
N VAL A 184 1.04 -11.96 6.72
CA VAL A 184 2.05 -11.00 7.17
C VAL A 184 1.32 -9.69 7.46
N ALA A 185 1.65 -9.03 8.56
CA ALA A 185 1.05 -7.74 8.90
C ALA A 185 2.13 -6.71 9.24
N VAL A 186 1.87 -5.45 8.91
CA VAL A 186 2.72 -4.31 9.26
C VAL A 186 1.99 -3.39 10.22
N ARG A 187 2.76 -2.70 11.07
CA ARG A 187 2.18 -1.69 11.97
C ARG A 187 2.44 -0.30 11.42
N HIS A 188 1.37 0.45 11.18
CA HIS A 188 1.43 1.87 10.86
C HIS A 188 1.44 2.70 12.13
N THR A 189 2.57 3.34 12.42
CA THR A 189 2.86 3.90 13.74
C THR A 189 2.39 5.34 13.92
N GLU A 190 2.10 6.05 12.83
CA GLU A 190 1.72 7.47 12.88
C GLU A 190 0.24 7.70 12.51
N PRO A 191 -0.41 8.74 13.07
CA PRO A 191 -1.79 9.07 12.74
C PRO A 191 -1.99 9.37 11.25
N VAL A 192 -3.07 8.83 10.68
CA VAL A 192 -3.50 9.19 9.31
C VAL A 192 -3.72 10.70 9.23
N GLY A 193 -2.98 11.33 8.33
CA GLY A 193 -3.02 12.78 8.15
C GLY A 193 -2.15 13.59 9.12
N GLY A 194 -1.28 12.95 9.91
CA GLY A 194 -0.29 13.64 10.74
C GLY A 194 0.64 14.55 9.93
N ASN A 195 0.92 14.17 8.68
CA ASN A 195 1.79 14.92 7.75
C ASN A 195 1.02 15.72 6.69
N LYS A 196 -0.25 16.11 6.94
CA LYS A 196 -1.10 16.89 6.00
C LYS A 196 -0.38 18.10 5.40
N ALA A 197 0.20 18.96 6.25
CA ALA A 197 0.86 20.18 5.81
C ALA A 197 2.10 19.86 4.94
N ALA A 198 2.93 18.90 5.35
CA ALA A 198 4.09 18.45 4.59
C ALA A 198 3.69 17.87 3.22
N ASN A 199 2.53 17.22 3.13
CA ASN A 199 1.96 16.72 1.88
C ASN A 199 1.20 17.80 1.09
N GLY A 200 1.27 19.07 1.49
CA GLY A 200 0.69 20.19 0.76
C GLY A 200 -0.80 20.42 0.96
N PHE A 201 -1.40 19.82 1.99
CA PHE A 201 -2.78 20.10 2.40
C PHE A 201 -2.78 21.26 3.40
N VAL A 202 -2.54 22.46 2.87
CA VAL A 202 -2.50 23.74 3.57
C VAL A 202 -3.65 24.65 3.10
N GLU A 203 -3.90 25.76 3.80
CA GLU A 203 -4.87 26.79 3.38
C GLU A 203 -6.31 26.26 3.14
N GLY A 204 -6.70 25.22 3.89
CA GLY A 204 -8.04 24.63 3.80
C GLY A 204 -8.20 23.55 2.73
N LYS A 205 -7.17 23.26 1.92
CA LYS A 205 -7.18 22.12 1.00
C LYS A 205 -7.28 20.79 1.76
N ARG A 206 -8.22 19.93 1.39
CA ARG A 206 -8.47 18.62 2.01
C ARG A 206 -8.02 17.48 1.11
N TYR A 207 -7.81 16.30 1.70
CA TYR A 207 -7.51 15.07 0.96
C TYR A 207 -8.61 14.73 -0.03
N GLU A 208 -9.86 14.96 0.38
CA GLU A 208 -11.05 14.72 -0.41
C GLU A 208 -11.07 15.54 -1.70
N ASP A 209 -10.45 16.72 -1.71
CA ASP A 209 -10.45 17.58 -2.90
C ASP A 209 -9.59 16.95 -4.01
N ASP A 210 -8.42 16.38 -3.67
CA ASP A 210 -7.60 15.60 -4.61
C ASP A 210 -8.29 14.28 -5.01
N ILE A 211 -8.91 13.58 -4.05
CA ILE A 211 -9.65 12.33 -4.30
C ILE A 211 -10.78 12.55 -5.31
N TYR A 212 -11.60 13.60 -5.13
CA TYR A 212 -12.69 13.88 -6.06
C TYR A 212 -12.17 14.32 -7.43
N ALA A 213 -11.11 15.13 -7.48
CA ALA A 213 -10.52 15.59 -8.73
C ALA A 213 -9.95 14.42 -9.55
N VAL A 214 -9.20 13.50 -8.93
CA VAL A 214 -8.64 12.34 -9.63
C VAL A 214 -9.74 11.36 -10.07
N LEU A 215 -10.72 11.07 -9.21
CA LEU A 215 -11.85 10.21 -9.57
C LEU A 215 -12.66 10.80 -10.73
N GLN A 216 -12.92 12.11 -10.72
CA GLN A 216 -13.59 12.81 -11.81
C GLN A 216 -12.78 12.73 -13.11
N THR A 217 -11.46 12.93 -13.04
CA THR A 217 -10.55 12.82 -14.19
C THR A 217 -10.64 11.45 -14.85
N TYR A 218 -10.79 10.37 -14.07
CA TYR A 218 -10.94 9.01 -14.59
C TYR A 218 -12.40 8.55 -14.77
N GLN A 219 -13.38 9.43 -14.49
CA GLN A 219 -14.81 9.13 -14.52
C GLN A 219 -15.18 7.91 -13.65
N LEU A 220 -14.51 7.77 -12.52
CA LEU A 220 -14.71 6.68 -11.57
C LEU A 220 -15.57 7.13 -10.39
N PRO A 221 -16.54 6.31 -9.96
CA PRO A 221 -17.14 6.49 -8.64
C PRO A 221 -16.14 6.09 -7.55
N TRP A 222 -16.31 6.60 -6.32
CA TRP A 222 -15.59 6.07 -5.18
C TRP A 222 -16.13 4.67 -4.83
N LEU A 223 -15.39 3.64 -5.25
CA LEU A 223 -15.75 2.24 -5.00
C LEU A 223 -15.46 1.83 -3.55
N SER A 224 -16.34 0.99 -3.00
CA SER A 224 -16.10 0.36 -1.69
C SER A 224 -14.96 -0.66 -1.78
N CYS A 225 -14.04 -0.62 -0.81
CA CYS A 225 -13.05 -1.69 -0.64
C CYS A 225 -13.76 -2.98 -0.19
N THR A 226 -13.74 -4.00 -1.04
CA THR A 226 -14.44 -5.28 -0.85
C THR A 226 -13.64 -6.43 -1.45
N PRO A 227 -13.58 -7.59 -0.78
CA PRO A 227 -12.89 -8.75 -1.32
C PRO A 227 -13.73 -9.50 -2.37
N TYR A 228 -13.07 -10.00 -3.42
CA TYR A 228 -13.65 -10.92 -4.41
C TYR A 228 -13.68 -12.37 -3.88
N SER A 229 -12.53 -12.83 -3.40
CA SER A 229 -12.32 -14.15 -2.81
C SER A 229 -11.14 -14.09 -1.83
N GLY A 230 -10.93 -15.16 -1.07
CA GLY A 230 -9.87 -15.23 -0.08
C GLY A 230 -9.33 -16.65 0.02
N VAL A 231 -8.03 -16.76 0.19
CA VAL A 231 -7.35 -18.03 0.39
C VAL A 231 -7.12 -18.20 1.88
N THR A 232 -7.64 -19.28 2.45
CA THR A 232 -7.48 -19.61 3.87
C THR A 232 -6.04 -20.02 4.18
N LYS A 233 -5.68 -20.06 5.46
CA LYS A 233 -4.38 -20.61 5.91
C LYS A 233 -4.13 -22.07 5.45
N SER A 234 -5.20 -22.83 5.22
CA SER A 234 -5.14 -24.19 4.65
C SER A 234 -4.94 -24.25 3.13
N GLY A 235 -4.84 -23.10 2.45
CA GLY A 235 -4.68 -23.02 0.99
C GLY A 235 -5.99 -23.10 0.19
N ARG A 236 -7.15 -23.27 0.86
CA ARG A 236 -8.45 -23.32 0.18
C ARG A 236 -8.97 -21.92 -0.14
N GLU A 237 -9.37 -21.68 -1.38
CA GLU A 237 -10.04 -20.46 -1.80
C GLU A 237 -11.53 -20.48 -1.45
N ARG A 238 -12.06 -19.33 -1.01
CA ARG A 238 -13.46 -19.12 -0.62
C ARG A 238 -13.95 -17.77 -1.12
N SER A 239 -15.21 -17.72 -1.54
CA SER A 239 -15.89 -16.49 -2.00
C SER A 239 -17.22 -16.23 -1.28
N SER A 240 -17.50 -16.96 -0.19
CA SER A 240 -18.75 -16.81 0.58
C SER A 240 -18.81 -15.46 1.29
N ARG A 241 -19.84 -14.67 0.97
CA ARG A 241 -20.09 -13.38 1.63
C ARG A 241 -20.34 -13.52 3.13
N LEU A 242 -21.07 -14.56 3.54
CA LEU A 242 -21.30 -14.84 4.95
C LEU A 242 -19.99 -15.10 5.69
N LEU A 243 -19.08 -15.86 5.06
CA LEU A 243 -17.77 -16.12 5.64
C LEU A 243 -16.96 -14.83 5.79
N PHE A 244 -16.91 -13.99 4.75
CA PHE A 244 -16.26 -12.68 4.84
C PHE A 244 -16.87 -11.80 5.92
N PHE A 245 -18.20 -11.82 6.06
CA PHE A 245 -18.89 -11.05 7.10
C PHE A 245 -18.45 -11.50 8.49
N VAL A 246 -18.44 -12.81 8.74
CA VAL A 246 -18.01 -13.38 10.02
C VAL A 246 -16.55 -13.08 10.30
N THR A 247 -15.64 -13.25 9.32
CA THR A 247 -14.22 -12.93 9.53
C THR A 247 -13.97 -11.44 9.72
N ALA A 248 -14.76 -10.58 9.07
CA ALA A 248 -14.68 -9.14 9.21
C ALA A 248 -15.07 -8.65 10.62
N LEU A 249 -15.79 -9.43 11.43
CA LEU A 249 -16.06 -9.07 12.84
C LEU A 249 -14.78 -8.91 13.65
N SER A 250 -13.69 -9.61 13.28
CA SER A 250 -12.39 -9.50 13.98
C SER A 250 -11.80 -8.10 13.94
N VAL A 251 -12.17 -7.25 12.96
CA VAL A 251 -11.66 -5.87 12.87
C VAL A 251 -12.11 -5.00 14.06
N PHE A 252 -13.16 -5.40 14.78
CA PHE A 252 -13.60 -4.68 15.98
C PHE A 252 -12.59 -4.77 17.13
N TRP A 253 -11.71 -5.77 17.14
CA TRP A 253 -10.60 -5.86 18.10
C TRP A 253 -9.62 -4.69 17.97
N ALA A 254 -9.56 -4.04 16.80
CA ALA A 254 -8.73 -2.86 16.59
C ALA A 254 -9.31 -1.58 17.22
N VAL A 255 -10.62 -1.53 17.51
CA VAL A 255 -11.32 -0.33 18.00
C VAL A 255 -10.76 0.17 19.35
N PRO A 256 -10.62 -0.66 20.40
CA PRO A 256 -10.15 -0.16 21.70
C PRO A 256 -8.67 0.22 21.72
N LEU A 257 -7.87 -0.24 20.75
CA LEU A 257 -6.41 -0.14 20.77
C LEU A 257 -5.85 1.26 20.49
N GLN A 258 -6.65 2.15 19.90
CA GLN A 258 -6.23 3.53 19.64
C GLN A 258 -7.40 4.50 19.74
N ARG A 259 -7.19 5.66 20.36
CA ARG A 259 -8.21 6.73 20.45
C ARG A 259 -8.10 7.69 19.24
N PRO A 260 -9.20 8.35 18.84
CA PRO A 260 -10.56 8.20 19.36
C PRO A 260 -11.28 6.96 18.82
N TRP A 261 -12.02 6.26 19.67
CA TRP A 261 -12.70 5.01 19.32
C TRP A 261 -13.84 5.20 18.32
N SER A 262 -14.50 6.37 18.32
CA SER A 262 -15.66 6.65 17.46
C SER A 262 -15.33 6.54 15.97
N GLY A 263 -14.19 7.10 15.54
CA GLY A 263 -13.72 7.01 14.15
C GLY A 263 -13.43 5.57 13.73
N ARG A 264 -12.75 4.81 14.60
CA ARG A 264 -12.40 3.41 14.33
C ARG A 264 -13.65 2.51 14.30
N PHE A 265 -14.58 2.71 15.22
CA PHE A 265 -15.85 2.00 15.24
C PHE A 265 -16.66 2.29 13.97
N ARG A 266 -16.70 3.55 13.51
CA ARG A 266 -17.33 3.91 12.23
C ARG A 266 -16.65 3.20 11.05
N ALA A 267 -15.32 3.19 11.00
CA ALA A 267 -14.58 2.50 9.94
C ALA A 267 -14.86 0.98 9.93
N ALA A 268 -14.92 0.34 11.10
CA ALA A 268 -15.27 -1.07 11.26
C ALA A 268 -16.71 -1.36 10.78
N LEU A 269 -17.68 -0.51 11.14
CA LEU A 269 -19.06 -0.61 10.64
C LEU A 269 -19.15 -0.41 9.12
N VAL A 270 -18.39 0.52 8.56
CA VAL A 270 -18.31 0.74 7.10
C VAL A 270 -17.80 -0.52 6.41
N HIS A 271 -16.75 -1.16 6.94
CA HIS A 271 -16.23 -2.42 6.39
C HIS A 271 -17.28 -3.54 6.45
N LEU A 272 -17.94 -3.76 7.59
CA LEU A 272 -19.02 -4.74 7.69
C LEU A 272 -20.15 -4.48 6.69
N LYS A 273 -20.57 -3.22 6.56
CA LYS A 273 -21.60 -2.81 5.60
C LYS A 273 -21.16 -3.10 4.16
N HIS A 274 -19.90 -2.82 3.82
CA HIS A 274 -19.35 -3.10 2.49
C HIS A 274 -19.39 -4.59 2.18
N VAL A 275 -18.86 -5.44 3.08
CA VAL A 275 -18.88 -6.89 2.90
C VAL A 275 -20.32 -7.44 2.80
N ALA A 276 -21.24 -6.93 3.61
CA ALA A 276 -22.64 -7.37 3.63
C ALA A 276 -23.43 -6.95 2.39
N LEU A 277 -23.24 -5.72 1.89
CA LEU A 277 -24.16 -5.09 0.93
C LEU A 277 -23.54 -4.71 -0.42
N ARG A 278 -22.21 -4.60 -0.53
CA ARG A 278 -21.56 -4.12 -1.75
C ARG A 278 -20.86 -5.27 -2.49
N PRO A 279 -21.04 -5.40 -3.82
CA PRO A 279 -20.25 -6.37 -4.59
C PRO A 279 -18.83 -5.84 -4.79
N ALA A 280 -17.86 -6.75 -4.78
CA ALA A 280 -16.52 -6.45 -5.26
C ALA A 280 -16.55 -6.21 -6.77
N ARG A 281 -15.93 -5.11 -7.19
CA ARG A 281 -15.80 -4.74 -8.60
C ARG A 281 -14.68 -3.73 -8.79
N ASN A 282 -14.13 -3.74 -10.00
CA ASN A 282 -13.28 -2.71 -10.58
C ASN A 282 -13.91 -2.27 -11.91
N ILE A 283 -13.73 -1.01 -12.28
CA ILE A 283 -14.20 -0.44 -13.55
C ILE A 283 -12.95 -0.13 -14.37
N LYS A 284 -12.74 -0.85 -15.47
CA LYS A 284 -11.54 -0.67 -16.30
C LYS A 284 -11.52 0.74 -16.88
N VAL A 285 -10.42 1.45 -16.68
CA VAL A 285 -10.19 2.79 -17.24
C VAL A 285 -8.96 2.79 -18.13
N ALA A 286 -8.95 3.67 -19.13
CA ALA A 286 -7.77 3.89 -19.96
C ALA A 286 -6.77 4.78 -19.22
N ALA A 287 -5.48 4.57 -19.47
CA ALA A 287 -4.46 5.53 -19.10
C ALA A 287 -4.78 6.88 -19.75
N ARG A 288 -4.79 7.94 -18.96
CA ARG A 288 -4.89 9.32 -19.46
C ARG A 288 -3.51 9.94 -19.36
N ALA A 289 -3.10 10.67 -20.40
CA ALA A 289 -1.93 11.53 -20.28
C ALA A 289 -2.24 12.57 -19.19
N ALA A 290 -1.42 12.56 -18.14
CA ALA A 290 -1.38 13.64 -17.16
C ALA A 290 -0.67 14.85 -17.79
#